data_AF-A0A8X6PQE3-F1
#
_entry.id   AF-A0A8X6PQE3-F1
#
_cell.length_a   1.000
_cell.length_b   1.000
_cell.length_c   1.000
_cell.angle_alpha   90.00
_cell.angle_beta   90.00
_cell.angle_gamma   90.00
#
_symmetry.space_group_name_H-M   'P 1'
#
loop_
_entity.id
_entity.type
_entity.pdbx_description
1 polymer ?
#
loop_
_entity_poly.entity_id
_entity_poly.type
_entity_poly.pdbx_seq_one_letter_code
_entity_poly.pdbx_strand_id
1 'polypeptide(L)'
;EVLSQIWATLYDYPSLKTCEGLKHYVKDCVRLAWSLSNQYPPFVIEYEGRVFRKDLHVRFHSSNQESDHIKTYLWPTLLEGRNGPCVHKGVVIT
;
A
#
# COMPACT_ATOMS: atom_id res chain seq x y z
N GLU A 1 2.44 9.20 18.02
CA GLU A 1 3.09 9.33 16.69
C GLU A 1 3.46 7.94 16.19
N VAL A 2 3.65 7.69 14.89
CA VAL A 2 3.84 6.32 14.33
C VAL A 2 4.91 5.52 15.08
N LEU A 3 6.05 6.14 15.44
CA LEU A 3 7.12 5.51 16.21
C LEU A 3 6.69 5.01 17.60
N SER A 4 5.82 5.75 18.30
CA SER A 4 5.36 5.34 19.63
C SER A 4 4.52 4.07 19.58
N GLN A 5 3.75 3.88 18.50
CA GLN A 5 2.99 2.65 18.28
C GLN A 5 3.92 1.48 17.94
N ILE A 6 4.92 1.70 17.09
CA ILE A 6 5.92 0.66 16.77
C ILE A 6 6.64 0.18 18.04
N TRP A 7 7.09 1.10 18.89
CA TRP A 7 7.76 0.73 20.14
C TRP A 7 6.85 0.05 21.16
N ALA A 8 5.56 0.38 21.17
CA ALA A 8 4.58 -0.29 22.02
C ALA A 8 4.32 -1.72 21.55
N THR A 9 4.23 -1.94 20.23
CA THR A 9 4.02 -3.27 19.64
C THR A 9 5.27 -4.15 19.73
N LEU A 10 6.44 -3.58 19.48
CA LEU A 10 7.73 -4.28 19.49
C LEU A 10 8.51 -3.99 20.78
N TYR A 11 7.83 -4.09 21.92
CA TYR A 11 8.37 -3.72 23.23
C TYR A 11 9.61 -4.55 23.63
N ASP A 12 9.71 -5.79 23.13
CA ASP A 12 10.86 -6.69 23.33
C ASP A 12 12.15 -6.23 22.62
N TYR A 13 12.07 -5.18 21.79
CA TYR A 13 13.19 -4.66 20.99
C TYR A 13 13.52 -3.20 21.38
N PRO A 14 14.10 -2.95 22.58
CA PRO A 14 14.37 -1.60 23.06
C PRO A 14 15.35 -0.81 22.17
N SER A 15 16.23 -1.50 21.44
CA SER A 15 17.18 -0.92 20.48
C SER A 15 16.50 -0.13 19.35
N LEU A 16 15.23 -0.41 19.04
CA LEU A 16 14.47 0.33 18.02
C LEU A 16 14.26 1.80 18.40
N LYS A 17 14.27 2.15 19.69
CA LYS A 17 14.12 3.53 20.17
C LYS A 17 15.33 4.40 19.81
N THR A 18 16.51 3.80 19.69
CA THR A 18 17.77 4.46 19.35
C THR A 18 18.20 4.21 17.90
N CYS A 19 17.40 3.47 17.12
CA CYS A 19 17.70 3.19 15.72
C CYS A 19 17.35 4.40 14.85
N GLU A 20 18.35 5.22 14.54
CA GLU A 20 18.18 6.41 13.67
C GLU A 20 17.70 6.04 12.27
N GLY A 21 18.16 4.91 11.72
CA GLY A 21 17.69 4.42 10.42
C GLY A 21 16.19 4.17 10.38
N LEU A 22 15.63 3.56 11.44
CA LEU A 22 14.19 3.37 11.58
C LEU A 22 13.44 4.70 11.68
N LYS A 23 13.94 5.64 12.49
CA LYS A 23 13.33 6.97 12.65
C LYS A 23 13.26 7.71 11.31
N HIS A 24 14.35 7.70 10.54
CA HIS A 24 14.39 8.31 9.22
C HIS A 24 13.42 7.63 8.25
N TYR A 25 13.43 6.30 8.20
CA TYR A 25 12.52 5.55 7.34
C TYR A 25 11.04 5.88 7.64
N VAL A 26 10.64 5.86 8.92
CA VAL A 26 9.27 6.21 9.33
C VAL A 26 8.93 7.65 8.94
N LYS A 27 9.86 8.60 9.11
CA LYS A 27 9.67 9.99 8.72
C LYS A 27 9.45 10.13 7.22
N ASP A 28 10.20 9.41 6.41
CA ASP A 28 10.05 9.43 4.95
C ASP A 28 8.75 8.77 4.49
N CYS A 29 8.32 7.67 5.14
CA CYS A 29 7.01 7.09 4.93
C CYS A 29 5.87 8.07 5.23
N VAL A 30 5.93 8.78 6.36
CA VAL A 30 4.91 9.77 6.74
C VAL A 30 4.89 10.94 5.76
N ARG A 31 6.07 11.43 5.34
CA ARG A 31 6.18 12.49 4.32
C ARG A 31 5.57 12.06 3.00
N LEU A 32 5.86 10.85 2.53
CA LEU A 32 5.30 10.30 1.30
C LEU A 32 3.78 10.14 1.39
N ALA A 33 3.28 9.55 2.48
CA ALA A 33 1.85 9.40 2.70
C ALA A 33 1.14 10.77 2.69
N TRP A 34 1.72 11.77 3.38
CA TRP A 34 1.21 13.13 3.38
C TRP A 34 1.19 13.75 1.99
N SER A 35 2.28 13.65 1.22
CA SER A 35 2.35 14.20 -0.13
C SER A 35 1.32 13.54 -1.07
N LEU A 36 1.09 12.24 -0.91
CA LEU A 36 0.13 11.51 -1.72
C LEU A 36 -1.33 11.88 -1.37
N SER A 37 -1.63 12.07 -0.09
CA SER A 37 -2.99 12.34 0.40
C SER A 37 -3.39 13.82 0.33
N ASN A 38 -2.45 14.76 0.37
CA ASN A 38 -2.73 16.19 0.50
C ASN A 38 -2.56 16.99 -0.81
N GLN A 39 -2.41 16.30 -1.94
CA GLN A 39 -2.45 16.91 -3.28
C GLN A 39 -3.87 16.94 -3.85
N TYR A 40 -4.06 17.61 -4.99
CA TYR A 40 -5.36 17.73 -5.65
C TYR A 40 -5.24 17.32 -7.13
N PRO A 41 -5.79 16.17 -7.56
CA PRO A 41 -6.63 15.23 -6.80
C PRO A 41 -5.83 14.36 -5.81
N PRO A 42 -6.37 13.98 -4.63
CA PRO A 42 -5.65 13.15 -3.68
C PRO A 42 -5.49 11.73 -4.22
N PHE A 43 -4.39 11.07 -3.91
CA PHE A 43 -4.20 9.68 -4.34
C PHE A 43 -4.93 8.73 -3.39
N VAL A 44 -5.55 7.70 -3.97
CA VAL A 44 -6.42 6.75 -3.27
C VAL A 44 -5.93 5.33 -3.51
N ILE A 45 -5.96 4.53 -2.44
CA ILE A 45 -5.63 3.12 -2.46
C ILE A 45 -6.93 2.33 -2.70
N GLU A 46 -6.95 1.46 -3.71
CA GLU A 46 -8.07 0.56 -4.04
C GLU A 46 -7.63 -0.90 -3.82
N TYR A 47 -8.43 -1.65 -3.06
CA TYR A 47 -8.17 -3.05 -2.69
C TYR A 47 -9.46 -3.85 -2.38
N GLU A 48 -10.62 -3.32 -2.76
CA GLU A 48 -11.93 -3.91 -2.48
C GLU A 48 -12.52 -4.62 -3.70
N GLY A 49 -11.97 -4.39 -4.89
CA GLY A 49 -12.34 -5.08 -6.11
C GLY A 49 -12.35 -6.60 -5.95
N ARG A 50 -13.34 -7.24 -6.56
CA ARG A 50 -13.47 -8.72 -6.57
C ARG A 50 -13.36 -9.31 -7.97
N VAL A 51 -13.18 -8.46 -8.97
CA VAL A 51 -13.06 -8.83 -10.38
C VAL A 51 -11.78 -8.23 -10.94
N PHE A 52 -10.99 -9.07 -11.60
CA PHE A 52 -9.75 -8.70 -12.25
C PHE A 52 -10.03 -7.70 -13.37
N ARG A 53 -9.17 -6.69 -13.45
CA ARG A 53 -9.28 -5.56 -14.35
C ARG A 53 -7.89 -5.26 -14.85
N LYS A 54 -7.60 -5.56 -16.12
CA LYS A 54 -6.23 -5.45 -16.66
C LYS A 54 -5.68 -4.02 -16.62
N ASP A 55 -6.55 -3.02 -16.59
CA ASP A 55 -6.23 -1.61 -16.42
C ASP A 55 -5.79 -1.26 -14.99
N LEU A 56 -6.33 -1.95 -13.98
CA LEU A 56 -6.05 -1.70 -12.56
C LEU A 56 -5.11 -2.73 -11.91
N HIS A 57 -5.03 -3.93 -12.46
CA HIS A 57 -4.42 -5.08 -11.79
C HIS A 57 -3.40 -5.79 -12.66
N VAL A 58 -2.39 -6.35 -12.00
CA VAL A 58 -1.51 -7.39 -12.51
C VAL A 58 -1.68 -8.65 -11.68
N ARG A 59 -1.62 -9.82 -12.33
CA ARG A 59 -1.72 -11.11 -11.64
C ARG A 59 -0.36 -11.48 -11.08
N PHE A 60 -0.34 -12.01 -9.87
CA PHE A 60 0.84 -12.67 -9.35
C PHE A 60 1.20 -13.88 -10.24
N HIS A 61 2.48 -14.19 -10.39
CA HIS A 61 2.94 -15.15 -11.41
C HIS A 61 2.40 -16.58 -11.24
N SER A 62 2.07 -16.99 -10.00
CA SER A 62 1.46 -18.30 -9.71
C SER A 62 -0.07 -18.29 -9.65
N SER A 63 -0.70 -17.16 -9.98
CA SER A 63 -2.15 -17.00 -9.95
C SER A 63 -2.83 -17.74 -11.11
N ASN A 64 -4.06 -18.21 -10.90
CA ASN A 64 -4.88 -18.79 -11.97
C ASN A 64 -5.14 -17.72 -13.04
N GLN A 65 -4.75 -17.96 -14.29
CA GLN A 65 -4.89 -17.01 -15.41
C GLN A 65 -6.28 -17.02 -16.07
N GLU A 66 -7.12 -18.01 -15.76
CA GLU A 66 -8.44 -18.20 -16.39
C GLU A 66 -9.59 -17.62 -15.56
N SER A 67 -9.40 -17.51 -14.24
CA SER A 67 -10.38 -16.89 -13.32
C SER A 67 -10.17 -15.39 -13.25
N ASP A 68 -11.24 -14.60 -13.34
CA ASP A 68 -11.19 -13.16 -13.04
C ASP A 68 -11.56 -12.85 -11.58
N HIS A 69 -11.92 -13.84 -10.77
CA HIS A 69 -12.32 -13.59 -9.40
C HIS A 69 -11.12 -13.31 -8.49
N ILE A 70 -10.99 -12.09 -7.95
CA ILE A 70 -9.89 -11.74 -7.04
C ILE A 70 -10.14 -12.37 -5.67
N LYS A 71 -9.24 -13.28 -5.27
CA LYS A 71 -9.22 -13.92 -3.95
C LYS A 71 -8.54 -13.05 -2.91
N THR A 72 -7.42 -12.43 -3.28
CA THR A 72 -6.68 -11.54 -2.38
C THR A 72 -5.81 -10.55 -3.15
N TYR A 73 -5.56 -9.40 -2.51
CA TYR A 73 -4.56 -8.41 -2.95
C TYR A 73 -3.25 -8.68 -2.22
N LEU A 74 -2.16 -8.77 -2.98
CA LEU A 74 -0.80 -8.74 -2.46
C LEU A 74 -0.28 -7.31 -2.35
N TRP A 75 -0.73 -6.45 -3.27
CA TRP A 75 -0.44 -5.03 -3.26
C TRP A 75 -1.64 -4.26 -3.79
N PRO A 76 -2.03 -3.13 -3.18
CA PRO A 76 -3.18 -2.37 -3.63
C PRO A 76 -2.91 -1.59 -4.93
N THR A 77 -3.98 -1.21 -5.60
CA THR A 77 -3.95 -0.28 -6.74
C THR A 77 -3.87 1.16 -6.23
N LEU A 78 -3.06 2.00 -6.87
CA LEU A 78 -2.97 3.44 -6.58
C LEU A 78 -3.63 4.23 -7.71
N LEU A 79 -4.60 5.06 -7.34
CA LEU A 79 -5.37 5.92 -8.25
C LEU A 79 -5.10 7.39 -7.92
N GLU A 80 -5.07 8.25 -8.93
CA GLU A 80 -5.12 9.71 -8.76
C GLU A 80 -6.59 10.16 -8.66
N GLY A 81 -7.10 10.35 -7.45
CA GLY A 81 -8.51 10.65 -7.19
C GLY A 81 -9.42 9.41 -7.15
N ARG A 82 -10.67 9.60 -6.69
CA ARG A 82 -11.68 8.53 -6.73
C ARG A 82 -12.09 8.28 -8.19
N ASN A 83 -11.87 7.06 -8.66
CA ASN A 83 -12.11 6.64 -10.05
C ASN A 83 -11.26 7.37 -11.11
N GLY A 84 -10.15 8.00 -10.72
CA GLY A 84 -9.24 8.61 -11.67
C GLY A 84 -8.24 7.63 -12.28
N PRO A 85 -7.21 8.15 -12.98
CA PRO A 85 -6.21 7.32 -13.64
C PRO A 85 -5.48 6.38 -12.67
N CYS A 86 -5.23 5.16 -13.13
CA CYS A 86 -4.39 4.21 -12.40
C CYS A 86 -2.92 4.62 -12.54
N VAL A 87 -2.31 5.00 -11.41
CA VAL A 87 -0.89 5.39 -11.36
C VAL A 87 -0.02 4.18 -11.06
N HIS A 88 -0.51 3.23 -10.26
CA HIS A 88 0.17 1.97 -10.01
C HIS A 88 -0.83 0.82 -9.92
N LYS A 89 -0.62 -0.23 -10.70
CA LYS A 89 -1.51 -1.39 -10.70
C LYS A 89 -1.37 -2.19 -9.41
N GLY A 90 -2.49 -2.66 -8.87
CA GLY A 90 -2.51 -3.62 -7.78
C GLY A 90 -2.00 -4.98 -8.22
N VAL A 91 -1.43 -5.74 -7.30
CA VAL A 91 -0.99 -7.12 -7.53
C VAL A 91 -2.00 -8.04 -6.86
N VAL A 92 -2.62 -8.93 -7.63
CA VAL A 92 -3.73 -9.78 -7.15
C VAL A 92 -3.50 -11.26 -7.41
N ILE A 93 -4.14 -12.09 -6.59
CA ILE A 93 -4.32 -13.52 -6.83
C ILE A 93 -5.79 -13.75 -7.19
N THR A 94 -6.00 -14.51 -8.26
CA THR A 94 -7.28 -14.83 -8.90
C THR A 94 -7.61 -16.33 -8.89
#